data_AF-A0AAW7N7D8-F1
#
_entry.id   AF-A0AAW7N7D8-F1
#
_cell.length_a   1.000
_cell.length_b   1.000
_cell.length_c   1.000
_cell.angle_alpha   90.00
_cell.angle_beta   90.00
_cell.angle_gamma   90.00
#
_symmetry.space_group_name_H-M   'P 1'
#
loop_
_entity.id
_entity.type
_entity.pdbx_description
1 polymer ?
#
loop_
_entity_poly.entity_id
_entity_poly.type
_entity_poly.pdbx_seq_one_letter_code
_entity_poly.pdbx_strand_id
1 'polypeptide(L)'
;MTKLNEKAFNKICKEIDKLAISRRRKAMGISKGIFNMSPDEELSVTVFFKDAEPKYFYQVSTVEINDEWLKVYYFNELEKLKSIANFRIDNPNFIGYIATAPEFDEVER
;
A
#
# COMPACT_ATOMS: atom_id res chain seq x y z
N MET A 1 -36.21 -15.75 -23.26
CA MET A 1 -35.43 -15.22 -22.11
C MET A 1 -34.39 -16.26 -21.73
N THR A 2 -33.13 -16.04 -22.09
CA THR A 2 -32.03 -16.96 -21.78
C THR A 2 -31.73 -16.81 -20.29
N LYS A 3 -32.05 -17.84 -19.48
CA LYS A 3 -31.72 -17.84 -18.05
C LYS A 3 -30.20 -17.89 -17.92
N LEU A 4 -29.60 -16.74 -17.65
CA LEU A 4 -28.18 -16.60 -17.38
C LEU A 4 -27.88 -17.44 -16.13
N ASN A 5 -26.95 -18.40 -16.25
CA ASN A 5 -26.54 -19.21 -15.12
C ASN A 5 -25.72 -18.31 -14.18
N GLU A 6 -26.39 -17.71 -13.19
CA GLU A 6 -25.79 -16.78 -12.22
C GLU A 6 -24.53 -17.35 -11.56
N LYS A 7 -24.48 -18.68 -11.35
CA LYS A 7 -23.31 -19.35 -10.78
C LYS A 7 -22.10 -19.28 -11.71
N ALA A 8 -22.32 -19.46 -13.02
CA ALA A 8 -21.26 -19.32 -14.02
C ALA A 8 -20.84 -17.86 -14.19
N PHE A 9 -21.79 -16.92 -14.19
CA PHE A 9 -21.52 -15.49 -14.26
C PHE A 9 -20.69 -14.99 -13.07
N ASN A 10 -21.10 -15.33 -11.84
CA ASN A 10 -20.37 -14.97 -10.63
C ASN A 10 -18.95 -15.56 -10.60
N LYS A 11 -18.75 -16.76 -11.18
CA LYS A 11 -17.42 -17.35 -11.31
C LYS A 11 -16.54 -16.56 -12.28
N ILE A 12 -17.09 -16.13 -13.40
CA ILE A 12 -16.39 -15.30 -14.39
C ILE A 12 -16.00 -13.94 -13.77
N CYS A 13 -16.92 -13.28 -13.06
CA CYS A 13 -16.63 -12.02 -12.36
C CYS A 13 -15.46 -12.16 -11.39
N LYS A 14 -15.45 -13.22 -10.56
CA LYS A 14 -14.35 -13.48 -9.62
C LYS A 14 -13.01 -13.71 -10.31
N GLU A 15 -12.98 -14.39 -11.45
CA GLU A 15 -11.74 -14.60 -12.21
C GLU A 15 -11.25 -13.29 -12.84
N ILE A 16 -12.15 -12.43 -13.33
CA ILE A 16 -11.81 -11.09 -13.82
C ILE A 16 -11.21 -10.23 -12.71
N ASP A 17 -11.82 -10.22 -11.52
CA ASP A 17 -11.32 -9.46 -10.37
C ASP A 17 -9.91 -9.91 -9.96
N LYS A 18 -9.68 -11.23 -9.86
CA LYS A 18 -8.34 -11.79 -9.59
C LYS A 18 -7.32 -11.35 -10.63
N LEU A 19 -7.70 -11.34 -11.91
CA LEU A 19 -6.83 -10.94 -13.00
C LEU A 19 -6.47 -9.45 -12.91
N ALA A 20 -7.45 -8.61 -12.58
CA ALA A 20 -7.25 -7.17 -12.39
C ALA A 20 -6.31 -6.88 -11.20
N ILE A 21 -6.51 -7.55 -10.06
CA ILE A 21 -5.63 -7.46 -8.89
C ILE A 21 -4.19 -7.87 -9.27
N SER A 22 -4.03 -9.00 -9.96
CA SER A 22 -2.72 -9.50 -10.40
C SER A 22 -1.99 -8.52 -11.32
N ARG A 23 -2.69 -7.88 -12.26
CA ARG A 23 -2.12 -6.86 -13.15
C ARG A 23 -1.71 -5.60 -12.40
N ARG A 24 -2.53 -5.10 -11.46
CA ARG A 24 -2.17 -3.94 -10.63
C ARG A 24 -0.94 -4.22 -9.77
N ARG A 25 -0.85 -5.41 -9.16
CA ARG A 25 0.34 -5.82 -8.40
C ARG A 25 1.62 -5.76 -9.23
N LYS A 26 1.59 -6.27 -10.47
CA LYS A 26 2.74 -6.21 -11.38
C LYS A 26 3.11 -4.77 -11.77
N ALA A 27 2.12 -3.91 -12.03
CA ALA A 27 2.35 -2.52 -12.40
C ALA A 27 2.95 -1.69 -11.24
N MET A 28 2.59 -2.01 -10.00
CA MET A 28 3.13 -1.35 -8.80
C MET A 28 4.56 -1.76 -8.45
N GLY A 29 5.18 -2.71 -9.17
CA GLY A 29 6.55 -3.13 -8.89
C GLY A 29 6.76 -3.65 -7.47
N ILE A 30 5.72 -4.23 -6.85
CA ILE A 30 5.75 -4.69 -5.45
C ILE A 30 6.81 -5.80 -5.30
N SER A 31 8.02 -5.44 -4.88
CA SER A 31 8.99 -6.39 -4.38
C SER A 31 8.61 -6.73 -2.94
N LYS A 32 8.29 -8.01 -2.68
CA LYS A 32 8.07 -8.50 -1.31
C LYS A 32 9.35 -8.24 -0.51
N GLY A 33 9.24 -7.45 0.56
CA GLY A 33 10.38 -7.07 1.38
C GLY A 33 9.93 -6.47 2.71
N ILE A 34 10.75 -6.69 3.74
CA ILE A 34 10.67 -5.94 5.00
C ILE A 34 11.74 -4.87 4.88
N PHE A 35 11.34 -3.61 4.81
CA PHE A 35 12.28 -2.50 4.84
C PHE A 35 12.46 -2.06 6.29
N ASN A 36 13.44 -2.65 6.98
CA ASN A 36 13.88 -2.20 8.29
C ASN A 36 14.78 -0.97 8.09
N MET A 37 14.37 0.19 8.62
CA MET A 37 15.08 1.45 8.40
C MET A 37 15.57 2.06 9.73
N SER A 38 16.65 2.85 9.66
CA SER A 38 17.35 3.41 10.83
C SER A 38 16.47 4.42 11.58
N PRO A 39 16.54 4.50 12.92
CA PRO A 39 15.80 5.51 13.70
C PRO A 39 16.12 6.98 13.34
N ASP A 40 17.22 7.25 12.64
CA ASP A 40 17.67 8.61 12.29
C ASP A 40 17.13 9.12 10.94
N GLU A 41 16.43 8.29 10.16
CA GLU A 41 15.89 8.66 8.85
C GLU A 41 14.42 9.11 8.99
N GLU A 42 14.13 10.40 8.72
CA GLU A 42 12.76 10.94 8.67
C GLU A 42 12.00 10.46 7.42
N LEU A 43 11.63 9.19 7.41
CA LEU A 43 10.87 8.61 6.31
C LEU A 43 9.39 8.96 6.41
N SER A 44 8.83 9.29 5.24
CA SER A 44 7.40 9.51 5.05
C SER A 44 6.81 8.49 4.08
N VAL A 45 5.59 8.03 4.38
CA VAL A 45 4.81 7.19 3.47
C VAL A 45 3.51 7.88 3.16
N THR A 46 3.20 8.00 1.88
CA THR A 46 1.90 8.47 1.41
C THR A 46 1.14 7.31 0.75
N VAL A 47 -0.10 7.08 1.17
CA VAL A 47 -0.98 6.04 0.63
C VAL A 47 -2.12 6.68 -0.13
N PHE A 48 -2.33 6.24 -1.37
CA PHE A 48 -3.29 6.83 -2.31
C PHE A 48 -4.51 5.95 -2.49
N PHE A 49 -5.68 6.59 -2.43
CA PHE A 49 -6.97 5.95 -2.65
C PHE A 49 -7.72 6.64 -3.79
N LYS A 50 -8.55 5.87 -4.47
CA LYS A 50 -9.49 6.37 -5.46
C LYS A 50 -10.60 7.15 -4.75
N ASP A 51 -10.87 8.35 -5.24
CA ASP A 51 -11.96 9.21 -4.78
C ASP A 51 -11.90 9.56 -3.26
N ALA A 52 -10.71 9.50 -2.66
CA ALA A 52 -10.48 9.83 -1.25
C ALA A 52 -9.13 10.53 -1.05
N GLU A 53 -9.02 11.28 0.05
CA GLU A 53 -7.78 11.99 0.38
C GLU A 53 -6.62 11.02 0.67
N PRO A 54 -5.38 11.35 0.27
CA PRO A 54 -4.21 10.55 0.60
C PRO A 54 -3.99 10.48 2.12
N LYS A 55 -3.46 9.35 2.59
CA LYS A 55 -3.04 9.19 3.99
C LYS A 55 -1.53 9.36 4.10
N TYR A 56 -1.11 10.27 4.97
CA TYR A 56 0.30 10.59 5.21
C TYR A 56 0.75 10.00 6.54
N PHE A 57 1.91 9.34 6.50
CA PHE A 57 2.59 8.79 7.67
C PHE A 57 3.99 9.40 7.71
N TYR A 58 4.38 9.89 8.89
CA TYR A 58 5.71 10.43 9.17
C TYR A 58 6.40 9.53 10.19
N GLN A 59 7.73 9.64 10.29
CA GLN A 59 8.55 8.82 11.18
C GLN A 59 8.23 7.33 11.00
N VAL A 60 8.21 6.89 9.73
CA VAL A 60 7.91 5.51 9.37
C VAL A 60 9.14 4.65 9.63
N SER A 61 9.04 3.67 10.54
CA SER A 61 10.15 2.78 10.86
C SER A 61 10.24 1.59 9.89
N THR A 62 9.10 1.14 9.38
CA THR A 62 9.03 -0.09 8.56
C THR A 62 7.83 -0.04 7.64
N VAL A 63 8.03 -0.49 6.40
CA VAL A 63 6.96 -0.79 5.46
C VAL A 63 7.03 -2.27 5.11
N GLU A 64 5.95 -3.01 5.38
CA GLU A 64 5.79 -4.39 4.93
C GLU A 64 4.76 -4.42 3.80
N ILE A 65 5.09 -5.08 2.71
CA ILE A 65 4.14 -5.33 1.64
C ILE A 65 4.10 -6.81 1.25
N ASN A 66 2.89 -7.35 1.20
CA ASN A 66 2.62 -8.70 0.72
C ASN A 66 1.48 -8.70 -0.30
N ASP A 67 1.00 -9.87 -0.68
CA ASP A 67 0.00 -10.02 -1.74
C ASP A 67 -1.34 -9.33 -1.42
N GLU A 68 -1.69 -9.14 -0.15
CA GLU A 68 -3.00 -8.61 0.23
C GLU A 68 -2.92 -7.32 1.05
N TRP A 69 -1.77 -7.06 1.67
CA TRP A 69 -1.62 -6.02 2.66
C TRP A 69 -0.37 -5.18 2.43
N LEU A 70 -0.55 -3.88 2.56
CA LEU A 70 0.49 -2.91 2.87
C LEU A 70 0.35 -2.56 4.36
N LYS A 71 1.42 -2.76 5.13
CA LYS A 71 1.49 -2.33 6.52
C LYS A 71 2.54 -1.25 6.67
N VAL A 72 2.17 -0.17 7.35
CA VAL A 72 3.03 0.96 7.64
C VAL A 72 3.20 1.05 9.15
N TYR A 73 4.43 0.88 9.63
CA TYR A 73 4.80 1.01 11.03
C TYR A 73 5.34 2.42 11.24
N TYR A 74 4.68 3.22 12.08
CA TYR A 74 4.97 4.64 12.22
C TYR A 74 4.86 5.07 13.68
N PHE A 75 5.47 6.21 14.03
CA PHE A 75 5.25 6.83 15.32
C PHE A 75 4.00 7.70 15.29
N ASN A 76 3.02 7.40 16.13
CA ASN A 76 1.84 8.23 16.30
C ASN A 76 2.14 9.33 17.31
N GLU A 77 2.34 10.56 16.83
CA GLU A 77 2.66 11.71 17.70
C GLU A 77 1.56 12.03 18.72
N LEU A 78 0.28 11.84 18.35
CA LEU A 78 -0.85 12.11 19.23
C LEU A 78 -0.86 11.15 20.42
N GLU A 79 -0.55 9.89 20.18
CA GLU A 79 -0.53 8.83 21.18
C GLU A 79 0.86 8.64 21.82
N LYS A 80 1.89 9.30 21.27
CA LYS A 80 3.31 9.17 21.63
C LYS A 80 3.81 7.72 21.66
N LEU A 81 3.35 6.90 20.73
CA LEU A 81 3.67 5.46 20.66
C LEU A 81 3.79 4.95 19.22
N LYS A 82 4.42 3.79 19.05
CA LYS A 82 4.54 3.11 17.75
C LYS A 82 3.22 2.44 17.38
N SER A 83 2.73 2.73 16.19
CA SER A 83 1.44 2.26 15.66
C SER A 83 1.61 1.61 14.29
N ILE A 84 0.59 0.86 13.86
CA ILE A 84 0.57 0.13 12.59
C ILE A 84 -0.70 0.47 11.83
N ALA A 85 -0.55 0.98 10.60
CA ALA A 85 -1.66 1.17 9.67
C ALA A 85 -1.66 0.04 8.63
N ASN A 86 -2.83 -0.60 8.43
CA ASN A 86 -3.00 -1.73 7.52
C ASN A 86 -3.91 -1.34 6.34
N PHE A 87 -3.47 -1.63 5.12
CA PHE A 87 -4.18 -1.30 3.88
C PHE A 87 -4.32 -2.53 2.99
N ARG A 88 -5.53 -2.80 2.51
CA ARG A 88 -5.79 -3.86 1.52
C ARG A 88 -5.33 -3.41 0.14
N ILE A 89 -4.32 -4.07 -0.44
CA ILE A 89 -3.81 -3.72 -1.78
C ILE A 89 -4.67 -4.30 -2.91
N ASP A 90 -5.51 -5.28 -2.60
CA ASP A 90 -6.48 -5.84 -3.53
C ASP A 90 -7.81 -5.06 -3.54
N ASN A 91 -7.96 -4.09 -2.65
CA ASN A 91 -9.09 -3.16 -2.68
C ASN A 91 -9.05 -2.38 -4.00
N PRO A 92 -10.15 -2.34 -4.79
CA PRO A 92 -10.20 -1.59 -6.03
C PRO A 92 -10.00 -0.07 -5.86
N ASN A 93 -10.22 0.44 -4.66
CA ASN A 93 -9.97 1.84 -4.32
C ASN A 93 -8.51 2.09 -3.91
N PHE A 94 -7.68 1.06 -3.71
CA PHE A 94 -6.25 1.25 -3.46
C PHE A 94 -5.54 1.55 -4.78
N ILE A 95 -4.88 2.71 -4.85
CA ILE A 95 -4.13 3.12 -6.05
C ILE A 95 -2.66 2.73 -5.92
N GLY A 96 -2.06 2.96 -4.75
CA GLY A 96 -0.65 2.70 -4.51
C GLY A 96 -0.12 3.41 -3.26
N TYR A 97 1.20 3.35 -3.06
CA TYR A 97 1.90 4.08 -2.02
C TYR A 97 3.24 4.60 -2.54
N ILE A 98 3.74 5.67 -1.93
CA ILE A 98 5.09 6.19 -2.15
C ILE A 98 5.78 6.23 -0.78
N ALA A 99 7.01 5.73 -0.72
CA ALA A 99 7.89 5.86 0.44
C ALA A 99 9.03 6.80 0.08
N THR A 100 9.19 7.87 0.84
CA THR A 100 10.18 8.92 0.61
C THR A 100 11.08 9.00 1.83
N ALA A 101 12.39 8.79 1.62
CA ALA A 101 13.41 9.21 2.57
C ALA A 101 13.58 10.72 2.46
N PRO A 102 14.04 11.41 3.52
CA PRO A 102 14.42 12.80 3.37
C PRO A 102 15.59 12.85 2.38
N GLU A 103 15.49 13.74 1.38
CA GLU A 103 16.62 14.02 0.51
C GLU A 103 17.73 14.63 1.40
N PHE A 104 18.82 13.89 1.60
CA PHE A 104 20.02 14.52 2.11
C PHE A 104 20.52 15.42 0.99
N ASP A 105 20.42 16.75 1.18
CA ASP A 105 21.26 17.68 0.43
C ASP A 105 22.70 17.18 0.63
N GLU A 106 23.34 16.70 -0.45
CA GLU A 106 24.77 16.51 -0.46
C GLU A 106 25.38 17.88 -0.15
N VAL A 107 25.73 18.12 1.11
CA VAL A 107 26.56 19.25 1.48
C VAL A 107 27.93 18.96 0.88
N GLU A 108 28.13 19.40 -0.37
CA GLU A 108 29.47 19.66 -0.89
C GLU A 108 30.10 20.71 0.04
N ARG A 109 30.93 20.27 0.99
CA ARG A 109 32.21 20.90 1.39
C ARG A 109 32.93 20.14 2.51
#